data_AF-A0A4V2HFC3-F1
#
_entry.id   AF-A0A4V2HFC3-F1
#
_cell.length_a   1.000
_cell.length_b   1.000
_cell.length_c   1.000
_cell.angle_alpha   90.00
_cell.angle_beta   90.00
_cell.angle_gamma   90.00
#
_symmetry.space_group_name_H-M   'P 1'
#
loop_
_entity.id
_entity.type
_entity.pdbx_description
1 polymer ?
#
loop_
_entity_poly.entity_id
_entity_poly.type
_entity_poly.pdbx_seq_one_letter_code
_entity_poly.pdbx_strand_id
1 'polypeptide(L)'
;MTARLKAKGESGAMKVRRRLIALLSAVMALLFVGLVASNHRDERASITRVFSEVSRDQGVSLAIGKSAMPAQGALPSADLHGRYDLVRRCITYFQFGALMERRKNDPDFGLNNPTAMEMLPVSEQERLIRSKAIVEEGDQACEKYRGPAYAELLRAVYDVSAKLADAGDLRAATCFIEASWGTPVDPSAEYAALARAYKANAKRYADQGIMRGDWRSAIAAFDAGQAGHGITTLIGYSIAEKYALARLLQMGSLDPDQSARYAYDAEVLAITMTAADLAREDVRARQMYGTRFRGKPMPDSALSQGCEI
;
A
#
# COMPACT_ATOMS: atom_id res chain seq x y z
N MET A 1 46.79 -46.54 -37.13
CA MET A 1 45.35 -46.67 -36.80
C MET A 1 45.09 -46.07 -35.42
N THR A 2 45.34 -44.77 -35.24
CA THR A 2 45.35 -44.10 -33.91
C THR A 2 45.07 -42.61 -34.07
N ALA A 3 43.82 -42.26 -34.42
CA ALA A 3 43.34 -40.88 -34.39
C ALA A 3 41.80 -40.83 -34.39
N ARG A 4 41.13 -41.33 -33.34
CA ARG A 4 39.65 -41.20 -33.24
C ARG A 4 39.06 -41.26 -31.83
N LEU A 5 39.76 -40.77 -30.80
CA LEU A 5 39.25 -40.77 -29.42
C LEU A 5 39.30 -39.43 -28.68
N LYS A 6 39.47 -38.28 -29.36
CA LYS A 6 39.56 -36.97 -28.69
C LYS A 6 38.34 -36.04 -28.81
N ALA A 7 37.25 -36.45 -29.47
CA ALA A 7 36.14 -35.54 -29.78
C ALA A 7 34.86 -35.70 -28.92
N LYS A 8 34.79 -36.68 -28.00
CA LYS A 8 33.56 -36.94 -27.20
C LYS A 8 33.54 -36.30 -25.80
N GLY A 9 34.65 -35.73 -25.33
CA GLY A 9 34.75 -35.11 -23.99
C GLY A 9 34.36 -33.62 -23.92
N GLU A 10 34.43 -32.89 -25.03
CA GLU A 10 34.27 -31.41 -25.01
C GLU A 10 32.80 -30.96 -25.11
N SER A 11 31.89 -31.81 -25.58
CA SER A 11 30.46 -31.48 -25.75
C SER A 11 29.71 -31.37 -24.42
N GLY A 12 30.08 -32.19 -23.42
CA GLY A 12 29.47 -32.16 -22.09
C GLY A 12 29.90 -30.95 -21.26
N ALA A 13 31.20 -30.64 -21.27
CA ALA A 13 31.77 -29.52 -20.53
C ALA A 13 31.23 -28.17 -21.02
N MET A 14 31.03 -27.99 -22.33
CA MET A 14 30.43 -26.76 -22.89
C MET A 14 28.96 -26.58 -22.49
N LYS A 15 28.16 -27.66 -22.40
CA LYS A 15 26.76 -27.57 -21.96
C LYS A 15 26.65 -27.18 -20.48
N VAL A 16 27.52 -27.71 -19.63
CA VAL A 16 27.57 -27.36 -18.20
C VAL A 16 28.02 -25.91 -18.03
N ARG A 17 29.05 -25.45 -18.76
CA ARG A 17 29.50 -24.05 -18.72
C ARG A 17 28.41 -23.06 -19.14
N ARG A 18 27.65 -23.36 -20.21
CA ARG A 18 26.54 -22.48 -20.65
C ARG A 18 25.41 -22.40 -19.62
N ARG A 19 25.07 -23.52 -18.96
CA ARG A 19 24.08 -23.51 -17.88
C ARG A 19 24.55 -22.74 -16.65
N LEU A 20 25.84 -22.87 -16.30
CA LEU A 20 26.43 -22.14 -15.17
C LEU A 20 26.46 -20.63 -15.42
N ILE A 21 26.81 -20.21 -16.64
CA ILE A 21 26.81 -18.79 -17.05
C ILE A 21 25.39 -18.23 -17.03
N ALA A 22 24.39 -18.96 -17.55
CA ALA A 22 23.01 -18.52 -17.51
C ALA A 22 22.46 -18.38 -16.08
N LEU A 23 22.82 -19.30 -15.17
CA LEU A 23 22.49 -19.22 -13.74
C LEU A 23 23.17 -18.03 -13.06
N LEU A 24 24.46 -17.80 -13.34
CA LEU A 24 25.21 -16.66 -12.77
C LEU A 24 24.67 -15.33 -13.28
N SER A 25 24.28 -15.23 -14.56
CA SER A 25 23.64 -14.04 -15.12
C SER A 25 22.26 -13.78 -14.50
N ALA A 26 21.46 -14.83 -14.23
CA ALA A 26 20.18 -14.68 -13.55
C ALA A 26 20.35 -14.23 -12.09
N VAL A 27 21.32 -14.81 -11.36
CA VAL A 27 21.63 -14.41 -9.98
C VAL A 27 22.16 -12.98 -9.91
N MET A 28 23.02 -12.57 -10.85
CA MET A 28 23.52 -11.20 -10.90
C MET A 28 22.42 -10.20 -11.28
N ALA A 29 21.50 -10.55 -12.17
CA ALA A 29 20.33 -9.74 -12.48
C ALA A 29 19.41 -9.59 -11.26
N LEU A 30 19.15 -10.67 -10.51
CA LEU A 30 18.39 -10.65 -9.27
C LEU A 30 19.05 -9.77 -8.18
N LEU A 31 20.39 -9.82 -8.07
CA LEU A 31 21.14 -8.99 -7.13
C LEU A 31 21.13 -7.50 -7.52
N PHE A 32 21.28 -7.17 -8.81
CA PHE A 32 21.23 -5.79 -9.29
C PHE A 32 19.83 -5.18 -9.16
N VAL A 33 18.79 -5.94 -9.52
CA VAL A 33 17.39 -5.53 -9.34
C VAL A 33 17.05 -5.40 -7.85
N GLY A 34 17.53 -6.30 -7.00
CA GLY A 34 17.37 -6.21 -5.55
C GLY A 34 18.03 -4.97 -4.93
N LEU A 35 19.21 -4.57 -5.42
CA LEU A 35 19.92 -3.38 -4.95
C LEU A 35 19.21 -2.07 -5.37
N VAL A 36 18.72 -2.00 -6.60
CA VAL A 36 17.97 -0.85 -7.14
C VAL A 36 16.59 -0.74 -6.48
N ALA A 37 15.89 -1.86 -6.29
CA ALA A 37 14.61 -1.91 -5.61
C ALA A 37 14.71 -1.57 -4.10
N SER A 38 15.86 -1.85 -3.46
CA SER A 38 16.12 -1.47 -2.06
C SER A 38 16.22 0.04 -1.89
N ASN A 39 16.92 0.74 -2.79
CA ASN A 39 17.07 2.20 -2.74
C ASN A 39 15.73 2.93 -2.98
N HIS A 40 14.92 2.47 -3.94
CA HIS A 40 13.61 3.09 -4.20
C HIS A 40 12.50 2.68 -3.21
N ARG A 41 12.71 1.62 -2.41
CA ARG A 41 11.82 1.30 -1.28
C ARG A 41 11.80 2.43 -0.25
N ASP A 42 12.89 3.19 -0.15
CA ASP A 42 13.06 4.27 0.83
C ASP A 42 12.50 5.63 0.34
N GLU A 43 12.46 5.90 -0.97
CA GLU A 43 11.98 7.18 -1.49
C GLU A 43 10.45 7.32 -1.48
N ARG A 44 9.67 6.34 -2.00
CA ARG A 44 8.20 6.36 -1.86
C ARG A 44 7.72 6.11 -0.42
N ALA A 45 8.59 5.52 0.39
CA ALA A 45 8.35 5.43 1.82
C ALA A 45 8.42 6.83 2.47
N SER A 46 9.10 7.84 1.92
CA SER A 46 9.37 9.08 2.65
C SER A 46 8.11 9.72 3.26
N ILE A 47 7.02 9.95 2.53
CA ILE A 47 5.83 10.60 3.11
C ILE A 47 4.91 9.59 3.80
N THR A 48 4.59 8.45 3.18
CA THR A 48 3.68 7.44 3.77
C THR A 48 4.28 6.75 5.00
N ARG A 49 5.60 6.49 4.99
CA ARG A 49 6.34 6.00 6.16
C ARG A 49 6.44 7.09 7.22
N VAL A 50 6.65 8.36 6.85
CA VAL A 50 6.56 9.48 7.80
C VAL A 50 5.18 9.60 8.43
N PHE A 51 4.07 9.41 7.70
CA PHE A 51 2.72 9.36 8.30
C PHE A 51 2.54 8.15 9.24
N SER A 52 3.08 6.99 8.86
CA SER A 52 3.07 5.78 9.70
C SER A 52 3.98 5.89 10.94
N GLU A 53 5.10 6.59 10.82
CA GLU A 53 6.07 6.90 11.88
C GLU A 53 5.51 7.97 12.79
N VAL A 54 4.89 9.03 12.25
CA VAL A 54 4.11 10.03 13.01
C VAL A 54 3.05 9.36 13.87
N SER A 55 2.33 8.38 13.31
CA SER A 55 1.30 7.61 14.02
C SER A 55 1.88 6.66 15.09
N ARG A 56 3.10 6.15 14.90
CA ARG A 56 3.82 5.33 15.89
C ARG A 56 4.49 6.15 17.00
N ASP A 57 5.09 7.27 16.63
CA ASP A 57 6.00 8.10 17.45
C ASP A 57 5.23 9.14 18.28
N GLN A 58 3.97 9.44 17.93
CA GLN A 58 3.05 10.11 18.85
C GLN A 58 2.73 9.30 20.11
N GLY A 59 3.27 8.08 20.27
CA GLY A 59 3.32 7.41 21.57
C GLY A 59 1.96 7.19 22.20
N VAL A 60 0.87 7.26 21.42
CA VAL A 60 -0.45 6.89 21.90
C VAL A 60 -0.54 5.37 21.80
N SER A 61 0.24 4.71 22.65
CA SER A 61 -0.30 3.57 23.38
C SER A 61 -1.47 4.13 24.18
N LEU A 62 -2.61 4.31 23.49
CA LEU A 62 -3.86 4.64 24.15
C LEU A 62 -4.11 3.44 25.04
N ALA A 63 -3.79 3.58 26.33
CA ALA A 63 -4.49 2.85 27.37
C ALA A 63 -5.95 3.28 27.24
N ILE A 64 -6.66 2.66 26.30
CA ILE A 64 -8.09 2.81 26.10
C ILE A 64 -8.69 2.17 27.35
N GLY A 65 -8.93 2.99 28.37
CA GLY A 65 -9.73 2.58 29.50
C GLY A 65 -11.06 2.04 28.98
N LYS A 66 -11.52 0.93 29.57
CA LYS A 66 -12.78 0.24 29.29
C LYS A 66 -13.94 1.24 29.24
N SER A 67 -14.18 1.82 28.07
CA SER A 67 -15.39 2.59 27.81
C SER A 67 -16.15 1.79 26.79
N ALA A 68 -17.30 1.27 27.23
CA ALA A 68 -18.27 0.63 26.36
C ALA A 68 -18.42 1.46 25.08
N MET A 69 -18.55 0.79 23.92
CA MET A 69 -18.80 1.42 22.62
C MET A 69 -19.73 2.64 22.82
N PRO A 70 -19.26 3.88 22.60
CA PRO A 70 -20.15 5.01 22.73
C PRO A 70 -21.22 4.87 21.66
N ALA A 71 -22.48 4.90 22.10
CA ALA A 71 -23.62 5.04 21.21
C ALA A 71 -23.34 6.19 20.25
N GLN A 72 -23.48 5.94 18.94
CA GLN A 72 -23.43 6.84 17.78
C GLN A 72 -23.56 8.34 18.11
N GLY A 73 -22.54 8.91 18.73
CA GLY A 73 -22.48 10.31 19.14
C GLY A 73 -22.14 11.14 17.91
N ALA A 74 -23.19 11.54 17.21
CA ALA A 74 -23.27 12.36 16.01
C ALA A 74 -21.99 13.12 15.60
N LEU A 75 -21.23 12.52 14.68
CA LEU A 75 -20.47 13.33 13.72
C LEU A 75 -21.48 14.25 13.00
N PRO A 76 -21.22 15.57 12.87
CA PRO A 76 -22.21 16.58 12.47
C PRO A 76 -22.71 16.54 11.02
N SER A 77 -22.57 15.42 10.29
CA SER A 77 -23.15 15.26 8.95
C SER A 77 -24.35 14.30 8.99
N ALA A 78 -25.43 14.67 8.28
CA ALA A 78 -26.61 13.81 8.12
C ALA A 78 -26.33 12.61 7.18
N ASP A 79 -25.41 12.75 6.22
CA ASP A 79 -25.03 11.70 5.28
C ASP A 79 -23.62 11.11 5.55
N LEU A 80 -23.41 9.88 5.07
CA LEU A 80 -22.19 9.11 5.30
C LEU A 80 -20.95 9.69 4.60
N HIS A 81 -21.09 10.34 3.45
CA HIS A 81 -19.97 10.92 2.71
C HIS A 81 -19.45 12.17 3.44
N GLY A 82 -20.34 13.07 3.88
CA GLY A 82 -19.94 14.22 4.68
C GLY A 82 -19.28 13.82 6.01
N ARG A 83 -19.70 12.71 6.62
CA ARG A 83 -19.01 12.15 7.80
C ARG A 83 -17.62 11.64 7.43
N TYR A 84 -17.49 10.94 6.31
CA TYR A 84 -16.22 10.40 5.85
C TYR A 84 -15.21 11.51 5.55
N ASP A 85 -15.64 12.54 4.84
CA ASP A 85 -14.81 13.70 4.48
C ASP A 85 -14.37 14.48 5.73
N LEU A 86 -15.29 14.72 6.68
CA LEU A 86 -14.94 15.36 7.95
C LEU A 86 -13.89 14.54 8.72
N VAL A 87 -14.12 13.23 8.84
CA VAL A 87 -13.23 12.37 9.61
C VAL A 87 -11.84 12.33 8.98
N ARG A 88 -11.76 12.14 7.66
CA ARG A 88 -10.49 12.17 6.93
C ARG A 88 -9.80 13.50 7.15
N ARG A 89 -10.47 14.61 6.85
CA ARG A 89 -9.90 15.95 7.00
C ARG A 89 -9.33 16.18 8.39
N CYS A 90 -10.03 15.75 9.44
CA CYS A 90 -9.54 15.92 10.80
C CYS A 90 -8.34 15.03 11.11
N ILE A 91 -8.27 13.81 10.57
CA ILE A 91 -7.05 13.02 10.72
C ILE A 91 -5.89 13.69 9.94
N THR A 92 -6.15 14.29 8.77
CA THR A 92 -5.15 15.03 7.97
C THR A 92 -4.61 16.18 8.79
N TYR A 93 -5.52 16.95 9.38
CA TYR A 93 -5.23 18.11 10.19
C TYR A 93 -4.27 17.75 11.33
N PHE A 94 -4.57 16.68 12.09
CA PHE A 94 -3.73 16.27 13.21
C PHE A 94 -2.40 15.65 12.77
N GLN A 95 -2.41 14.73 11.81
CA GLN A 95 -1.20 14.05 11.37
C GLN A 95 -0.25 14.97 10.61
N PHE A 96 -0.79 15.73 9.65
CA PHE A 96 0.01 16.66 8.85
C PHE A 96 0.43 17.89 9.66
N GLY A 97 -0.40 18.39 10.58
CA GLY A 97 0.01 19.44 11.51
C GLY A 97 1.21 19.03 12.37
N ALA A 98 1.19 17.79 12.89
CA ALA A 98 2.32 17.24 13.63
C ALA A 98 3.57 16.97 12.76
N LEU A 99 3.38 16.69 11.47
CA LEU A 99 4.49 16.57 10.51
C LEU A 99 5.11 17.95 10.22
N MET A 100 4.29 18.95 9.89
CA MET A 100 4.73 20.30 9.60
C MET A 100 5.52 20.88 10.78
N GLU A 101 5.03 20.71 12.02
CA GLU A 101 5.73 21.21 13.20
C GLU A 101 7.11 20.53 13.39
N ARG A 102 7.21 19.22 13.13
CA ARG A 102 8.49 18.48 13.21
C ARG A 102 9.47 18.89 12.12
N ARG A 103 8.97 19.16 10.91
CA ARG A 103 9.78 19.47 9.73
C ARG A 103 9.93 20.97 9.48
N LYS A 104 9.44 21.85 10.37
CA LYS A 104 9.42 23.31 10.14
C LYS A 104 10.79 23.94 9.85
N ASN A 105 11.87 23.31 10.31
CA ASN A 105 13.24 23.76 10.11
C ASN A 105 14.05 22.83 9.18
N ASP A 106 13.41 21.84 8.56
CA ASP A 106 14.06 20.89 7.67
C ASP A 106 14.21 21.53 6.26
N PRO A 107 15.43 21.83 5.80
CA PRO A 107 15.66 22.47 4.51
C PRO A 107 15.37 21.55 3.32
N ASP A 108 15.25 20.24 3.53
CA ASP A 108 14.95 19.26 2.48
C ASP A 108 13.45 18.96 2.39
N PHE A 109 12.65 19.47 3.34
CA PHE A 109 11.21 19.32 3.28
C PHE A 109 10.62 20.24 2.21
N GLY A 110 9.87 19.67 1.24
CA GLY A 110 9.37 20.39 0.07
C GLY A 110 8.57 21.66 0.39
N LEU A 111 7.86 21.72 1.53
CA LEU A 111 7.13 22.93 1.92
C LEU A 111 8.04 24.09 2.38
N ASN A 112 9.30 23.82 2.69
CA ASN A 112 10.29 24.82 3.10
C ASN A 112 11.28 25.18 1.99
N ASN A 113 11.33 24.41 0.89
CA ASN A 113 12.31 24.54 -0.18
C ASN A 113 11.69 24.30 -1.56
N PRO A 114 11.57 25.35 -2.41
CA PRO A 114 11.00 25.24 -3.75
C PRO A 114 11.71 24.22 -4.65
N THR A 115 13.04 24.14 -4.59
CA THR A 115 13.81 23.19 -5.40
C THR A 115 13.49 21.75 -4.98
N ALA A 116 13.38 21.49 -3.67
CA ALA A 116 12.99 20.17 -3.18
C ALA A 116 11.54 19.83 -3.58
N MET A 117 10.64 20.81 -3.56
CA MET A 117 9.25 20.65 -4.03
C MET A 117 9.19 20.28 -5.52
N GLU A 118 9.96 20.97 -6.37
CA GLU A 118 10.01 20.72 -7.81
C GLU A 118 10.55 19.33 -8.17
N MET A 119 11.39 18.74 -7.32
CA MET A 119 11.89 17.37 -7.50
C MET A 119 10.84 16.30 -7.19
N LEU A 120 9.75 16.63 -6.49
CA LEU A 120 8.68 15.68 -6.20
C LEU A 120 7.80 15.44 -7.44
N PRO A 121 7.21 14.24 -7.61
CA PRO A 121 6.19 14.03 -8.61
C PRO A 121 5.02 15.02 -8.44
N VAL A 122 4.43 15.49 -9.55
CA VAL A 122 3.34 16.50 -9.54
C VAL A 122 2.22 16.13 -8.56
N SER A 123 1.81 14.86 -8.54
CA SER A 123 0.79 14.38 -7.63
C SER A 123 1.16 14.53 -6.14
N GLU A 124 2.43 14.39 -5.80
CA GLU A 124 2.92 14.57 -4.43
C GLU A 124 3.03 16.04 -4.05
N GLN A 125 3.42 16.90 -4.99
CA GLN A 125 3.41 18.36 -4.81
C GLN A 125 1.99 18.83 -4.48
N GLU A 126 1.01 18.44 -5.31
CA GLU A 126 -0.39 18.80 -5.06
C GLU A 126 -0.89 18.27 -3.72
N ARG A 127 -0.49 17.04 -3.32
CA ARG A 127 -0.85 16.47 -2.03
C ARG A 127 -0.31 17.32 -0.88
N LEU A 128 0.97 17.67 -0.90
CA LEU A 128 1.58 18.52 0.14
C LEU A 128 0.89 19.88 0.22
N ILE A 129 0.57 20.49 -0.92
CA ILE A 129 -0.16 21.78 -0.97
C ILE A 129 -1.56 21.64 -0.36
N ARG A 130 -2.33 20.60 -0.74
CA ARG A 130 -3.66 20.35 -0.18
C ARG A 130 -3.62 20.10 1.32
N SER A 131 -2.72 19.26 1.80
CA SER A 131 -2.58 18.97 3.23
C SER A 131 -2.14 20.20 4.02
N LYS A 132 -1.26 21.04 3.45
CA LYS A 132 -0.87 22.33 4.04
C LYS A 132 -2.09 23.25 4.17
N ALA A 133 -2.90 23.38 3.13
CA ALA A 133 -4.12 24.18 3.16
C ALA A 133 -5.07 23.71 4.27
N ILE A 134 -5.30 22.40 4.43
CA ILE A 134 -6.14 21.85 5.51
C ILE A 134 -5.64 22.26 6.90
N VAL A 135 -4.32 22.27 7.12
CA VAL A 135 -3.70 22.67 8.40
C VAL A 135 -3.75 24.18 8.59
N GLU A 136 -3.42 24.97 7.57
CA GLU A 136 -3.38 26.44 7.61
C GLU A 136 -4.77 27.06 7.74
N GLU A 137 -5.80 26.44 7.15
CA GLU A 137 -7.20 26.81 7.33
C GLU A 137 -7.69 26.56 8.77
N GLY A 138 -6.89 25.87 9.60
CA GLY A 138 -7.10 25.78 11.04
C GLY A 138 -8.49 25.23 11.38
N ASP A 139 -8.90 24.14 10.72
CA ASP A 139 -10.29 23.66 10.74
C ASP A 139 -10.79 23.44 12.18
N GLN A 140 -11.50 24.44 12.70
CA GLN A 140 -12.02 24.46 14.07
C GLN A 140 -12.97 23.27 14.33
N ALA A 141 -13.56 22.69 13.27
CA ALA A 141 -14.38 21.49 13.40
C ALA A 141 -13.56 20.28 13.89
N CYS A 142 -12.24 20.30 13.69
CA CYS A 142 -11.33 19.24 14.10
C CYS A 142 -10.83 19.38 15.53
N GLU A 143 -10.71 20.60 16.06
CA GLU A 143 -10.17 20.86 17.41
C GLU A 143 -10.89 20.10 18.53
N LYS A 144 -12.21 19.90 18.40
CA LYS A 144 -12.99 19.11 19.37
C LYS A 144 -12.57 17.63 19.46
N TYR A 145 -11.83 17.13 18.47
CA TYR A 145 -11.29 15.77 18.45
C TYR A 145 -9.82 15.72 18.94
N ARG A 146 -9.27 16.80 19.50
CA ARG A 146 -7.91 16.80 20.05
C ARG A 146 -7.82 15.91 21.31
N GLY A 147 -6.64 15.33 21.56
CA GLY A 147 -6.37 14.55 22.77
C GLY A 147 -7.13 13.21 22.78
N PRO A 148 -7.79 12.81 23.88
CA PRO A 148 -8.48 11.52 23.97
C PRO A 148 -9.56 11.29 22.90
N ALA A 149 -10.22 12.35 22.44
CA ALA A 149 -11.26 12.29 21.41
C ALA A 149 -10.69 11.92 20.02
N TYR A 150 -9.38 12.02 19.81
CA TYR A 150 -8.73 11.59 18.57
C TYR A 150 -8.89 10.07 18.37
N ALA A 151 -8.91 9.31 19.45
CA ALA A 151 -9.19 7.88 19.40
C ALA A 151 -10.58 7.57 18.82
N GLU A 152 -11.57 8.43 19.08
CA GLU A 152 -12.91 8.28 18.52
C GLU A 152 -12.93 8.58 17.02
N LEU A 153 -12.17 9.58 16.59
CA LEU A 153 -11.99 9.92 15.18
C LEU A 153 -11.37 8.76 14.39
N LEU A 154 -10.33 8.14 14.94
CA LEU A 154 -9.67 6.97 14.35
C LEU A 154 -10.58 5.73 14.29
N ARG A 155 -11.54 5.58 15.21
CA ARG A 155 -12.57 4.54 15.09
C ARG A 155 -13.63 4.89 14.05
N ALA A 156 -14.02 6.17 13.99
CA ALA A 156 -15.04 6.63 13.07
C ALA A 156 -14.61 6.46 11.60
N VAL A 157 -13.32 6.64 11.28
CA VAL A 157 -12.85 6.45 9.89
C VAL A 157 -13.01 5.00 9.45
N TYR A 158 -12.75 4.05 10.35
CA TYR A 158 -12.97 2.64 10.10
C TYR A 158 -14.47 2.37 9.82
N ASP A 159 -15.36 2.78 10.72
CA ASP A 159 -16.79 2.50 10.62
C ASP A 159 -17.42 3.13 9.37
N VAL A 160 -17.04 4.38 9.08
CA VAL A 160 -17.58 5.10 7.92
C VAL A 160 -17.00 4.55 6.62
N SER A 161 -15.70 4.22 6.58
CA SER A 161 -15.09 3.57 5.41
C SER A 161 -15.76 2.24 5.10
N ALA A 162 -16.04 1.42 6.12
CA ALA A 162 -16.71 0.14 5.95
C ALA A 162 -18.11 0.31 5.34
N LYS A 163 -18.92 1.23 5.89
CA LYS A 163 -20.28 1.48 5.41
C LYS A 163 -20.31 2.01 3.98
N LEU A 164 -19.41 2.92 3.64
CA LEU A 164 -19.30 3.44 2.27
C LEU A 164 -18.76 2.39 1.30
N ALA A 165 -17.80 1.57 1.72
CA ALA A 165 -17.31 0.44 0.93
C ALA A 165 -18.43 -0.58 0.64
N ASP A 166 -19.27 -0.90 1.64
CA ASP A 166 -20.46 -1.73 1.45
C ASP A 166 -21.49 -1.10 0.51
N ALA A 167 -21.58 0.24 0.47
CA ALA A 167 -22.37 0.98 -0.50
C ALA A 167 -21.71 1.07 -1.90
N GLY A 168 -20.50 0.51 -2.08
CA GLY A 168 -19.79 0.47 -3.35
C GLY A 168 -18.87 1.67 -3.62
N ASP A 169 -18.57 2.48 -2.62
CA ASP A 169 -17.54 3.53 -2.73
C ASP A 169 -16.14 2.89 -2.74
N LEU A 170 -15.46 3.00 -3.88
CA LEU A 170 -14.14 2.42 -4.11
C LEU A 170 -13.03 3.13 -3.35
N ARG A 171 -13.17 4.44 -3.11
CA ARG A 171 -12.19 5.21 -2.35
C ARG A 171 -12.26 4.83 -0.88
N ALA A 172 -13.47 4.71 -0.34
CA ALA A 172 -13.69 4.21 1.02
C ALA A 172 -13.23 2.74 1.19
N ALA A 173 -13.48 1.89 0.18
CA ALA A 173 -12.98 0.52 0.15
C ALA A 173 -11.45 0.45 0.18
N THR A 174 -10.77 1.27 -0.64
CA THR A 174 -9.31 1.36 -0.68
C THR A 174 -8.77 1.80 0.68
N CYS A 175 -9.37 2.84 1.26
CA CYS A 175 -9.08 3.26 2.62
C CYS A 175 -9.19 2.15 3.64
N PHE A 176 -10.24 1.34 3.52
CA PHE A 176 -10.43 0.17 4.35
C PHE A 176 -9.33 -0.85 4.25
N ILE A 177 -8.86 -1.12 3.04
CA ILE A 177 -7.83 -2.11 2.81
C ILE A 177 -6.49 -1.65 3.38
N GLU A 178 -6.12 -0.39 3.14
CA GLU A 178 -4.83 0.17 3.58
C GLU A 178 -4.72 0.30 5.10
N ALA A 179 -5.85 0.39 5.81
CA ALA A 179 -5.93 0.56 7.27
C ALA A 179 -4.99 1.67 7.78
N SER A 180 -4.98 2.83 7.12
CA SER A 180 -4.19 4.01 7.49
C SER A 180 -4.63 4.67 8.80
N TRP A 181 -5.57 4.05 9.51
CA TRP A 181 -6.09 4.48 10.81
C TRP A 181 -5.41 3.79 11.97
N GLY A 182 -5.35 4.48 13.10
CA GLY A 182 -4.78 3.92 14.32
C GLY A 182 -5.55 2.67 14.77
N THR A 183 -4.79 1.60 15.01
CA THR A 183 -5.29 0.34 15.55
C THR A 183 -5.26 0.39 17.08
N PRO A 184 -6.29 -0.09 17.80
CA PRO A 184 -6.21 -0.32 19.23
C PRO A 184 -5.01 -1.21 19.59
N VAL A 185 -4.52 -1.12 20.82
CA VAL A 185 -3.39 -1.92 21.30
C VAL A 185 -3.74 -3.41 21.26
N ASP A 186 -2.85 -4.24 20.71
CA ASP A 186 -2.94 -5.71 20.73
C ASP A 186 -2.37 -6.22 22.08
N PRO A 187 -3.06 -7.10 22.86
CA PRO A 187 -4.33 -7.79 22.59
C PRO A 187 -5.53 -7.24 23.38
N SER A 188 -6.07 -6.07 23.00
CA SER A 188 -7.33 -5.55 23.58
C SER A 188 -8.58 -6.22 22.97
N ALA A 189 -9.71 -6.15 23.68
CA ALA A 189 -11.00 -6.63 23.16
C ALA A 189 -11.44 -5.82 21.92
N GLU A 190 -11.12 -4.52 21.92
CA GLU A 190 -11.32 -3.60 20.82
C GLU A 190 -10.47 -4.00 19.60
N TYR A 191 -9.20 -4.33 19.80
CA TYR A 191 -8.34 -4.86 18.73
C TYR A 191 -8.91 -6.15 18.17
N ALA A 192 -9.34 -7.09 19.02
CA ALA A 192 -9.92 -8.35 18.56
C ALA A 192 -11.21 -8.15 17.74
N ALA A 193 -12.04 -7.17 18.10
CA ALA A 193 -13.23 -6.82 17.34
C ALA A 193 -12.87 -6.22 15.97
N LEU A 194 -11.93 -5.26 15.94
CA LEU A 194 -11.44 -4.64 14.72
C LEU A 194 -10.79 -5.67 13.80
N ALA A 195 -9.93 -6.55 14.33
CA ALA A 195 -9.25 -7.62 13.61
C ALA A 195 -10.24 -8.59 12.94
N ARG A 196 -11.28 -9.03 13.66
CA ARG A 196 -12.34 -9.88 13.08
C ARG A 196 -13.03 -9.19 11.92
N ALA A 197 -13.37 -7.92 12.10
CA ALA A 197 -14.11 -7.18 11.09
C ALA A 197 -13.24 -6.80 9.89
N TYR A 198 -11.96 -6.50 10.08
CA TYR A 198 -11.01 -6.32 8.99
C TYR A 198 -10.83 -7.61 8.19
N LYS A 199 -10.57 -8.74 8.86
CA LYS A 199 -10.45 -10.07 8.23
C LYS A 199 -11.69 -10.45 7.41
N ALA A 200 -12.89 -10.10 7.90
CA ALA A 200 -14.14 -10.40 7.21
C ALA A 200 -14.37 -9.55 5.94
N ASN A 201 -13.76 -8.37 5.85
CA ASN A 201 -14.17 -7.36 4.87
C ASN A 201 -13.06 -6.91 3.90
N ALA A 202 -11.80 -6.79 4.35
CA ALA A 202 -10.74 -6.16 3.57
C ALA A 202 -10.52 -6.85 2.22
N LYS A 203 -10.36 -8.18 2.21
CA LYS A 203 -10.22 -8.95 0.97
C LYS A 203 -11.45 -8.84 0.06
N ARG A 204 -12.66 -8.84 0.63
CA ARG A 204 -13.90 -8.67 -0.14
C ARG A 204 -13.92 -7.31 -0.85
N TYR A 205 -13.60 -6.23 -0.14
CA TYR A 205 -13.53 -4.89 -0.71
C TYR A 205 -12.45 -4.77 -1.78
N ALA A 206 -11.27 -5.34 -1.54
CA ALA A 206 -10.19 -5.40 -2.51
C ALA A 206 -10.62 -6.12 -3.79
N ASP A 207 -11.16 -7.33 -3.64
CA ASP A 207 -11.61 -8.15 -4.77
C ASP A 207 -12.75 -7.45 -5.55
N GLN A 208 -13.70 -6.78 -4.87
CA GLN A 208 -14.74 -5.98 -5.52
C GLN A 208 -14.17 -4.81 -6.33
N GLY A 209 -13.19 -4.08 -5.80
CA GLY A 209 -12.53 -2.99 -6.50
C GLY A 209 -11.72 -3.46 -7.72
N ILE A 210 -10.95 -4.53 -7.56
CA ILE A 210 -10.20 -5.17 -8.67
C ILE A 210 -11.17 -5.62 -9.77
N MET A 211 -12.30 -6.21 -9.41
CA MET A 211 -13.32 -6.66 -10.37
C MET A 211 -13.99 -5.49 -11.13
N ARG A 212 -13.92 -4.28 -10.58
CA ARG A 212 -14.37 -3.03 -11.23
C ARG A 212 -13.25 -2.31 -11.99
N GLY A 213 -12.02 -2.86 -12.01
CA GLY A 213 -10.88 -2.27 -12.69
C GLY A 213 -10.27 -1.08 -11.93
N ASP A 214 -10.41 -1.03 -10.61
CA ASP A 214 -9.83 0.04 -9.79
C ASP A 214 -8.39 -0.28 -9.39
N TRP A 215 -7.45 0.49 -9.92
CA TRP A 215 -6.01 0.28 -9.69
C TRP A 215 -5.60 0.49 -8.23
N ARG A 216 -6.26 1.42 -7.53
CA ARG A 216 -6.00 1.69 -6.11
C ARG A 216 -6.31 0.49 -5.24
N SER A 217 -7.44 -0.17 -5.50
CA SER A 217 -7.81 -1.41 -4.83
C SER A 217 -6.79 -2.53 -5.08
N ALA A 218 -6.25 -2.63 -6.30
CA ALA A 218 -5.21 -3.62 -6.62
C ALA A 218 -3.88 -3.34 -5.88
N ILE A 219 -3.47 -2.07 -5.81
CA ILE A 219 -2.29 -1.63 -5.06
C ILE A 219 -2.48 -1.93 -3.58
N ALA A 220 -3.59 -1.46 -2.99
CA ALA A 220 -3.88 -1.66 -1.57
C ALA A 220 -3.96 -3.15 -1.20
N ALA A 221 -4.54 -3.99 -2.07
CA ALA A 221 -4.58 -5.44 -1.88
C ALA A 221 -3.18 -6.06 -1.85
N PHE A 222 -2.32 -5.65 -2.77
CA PHE A 222 -0.94 -6.14 -2.86
C PHE A 222 -0.13 -5.67 -1.64
N ASP A 223 -0.18 -4.39 -1.30
CA ASP A 223 0.56 -3.82 -0.18
C ASP A 223 0.11 -4.41 1.17
N ALA A 224 -1.21 -4.55 1.40
CA ALA A 224 -1.73 -5.23 2.57
C ALA A 224 -1.31 -6.72 2.60
N GLY A 225 -1.26 -7.37 1.43
CA GLY A 225 -0.75 -8.74 1.30
C GLY A 225 0.73 -8.87 1.67
N GLN A 226 1.54 -7.84 1.41
CA GLN A 226 2.98 -7.84 1.70
C GLN A 226 3.30 -7.33 3.11
N ALA A 227 2.31 -6.83 3.85
CA ALA A 227 2.50 -6.30 5.19
C ALA A 227 3.08 -7.36 6.15
N GLY A 228 4.09 -6.96 6.93
CA GLY A 228 4.74 -7.82 7.93
C GLY A 228 4.24 -7.61 9.37
N HIS A 229 3.41 -6.60 9.61
CA HIS A 229 2.93 -6.23 10.96
C HIS A 229 1.56 -5.54 10.92
N GLY A 230 0.87 -5.55 12.07
CA GLY A 230 -0.40 -4.85 12.24
C GLY A 230 -1.58 -5.54 11.56
N ILE A 231 -2.72 -4.85 11.52
CA ILE A 231 -4.00 -5.45 11.14
C ILE A 231 -4.07 -5.85 9.65
N THR A 232 -3.31 -5.18 8.78
CA THR A 232 -3.30 -5.45 7.33
C THR A 232 -2.81 -6.85 6.99
N THR A 233 -1.97 -7.44 7.84
CA THR A 233 -1.53 -8.85 7.74
C THR A 233 -2.70 -9.85 7.71
N LEU A 234 -3.86 -9.45 8.22
CA LEU A 234 -5.06 -10.29 8.31
C LEU A 234 -5.89 -10.33 7.02
N ILE A 235 -5.50 -9.60 5.96
CA ILE A 235 -6.24 -9.58 4.69
C ILE A 235 -6.35 -10.98 4.04
N GLY A 236 -5.40 -11.86 4.32
CA GLY A 236 -5.53 -13.29 4.02
C GLY A 236 -5.36 -13.68 2.54
N TYR A 237 -4.66 -12.88 1.74
CA TYR A 237 -4.24 -13.31 0.39
C TYR A 237 -3.20 -14.43 0.48
N SER A 238 -3.41 -15.50 -0.29
CA SER A 238 -2.44 -16.58 -0.49
C SER A 238 -1.22 -16.11 -1.31
N ILE A 239 -0.12 -16.88 -1.27
CA ILE A 239 1.09 -16.60 -2.08
C ILE A 239 0.74 -16.51 -3.57
N ALA A 240 -0.09 -17.43 -4.07
CA ALA A 240 -0.53 -17.46 -5.46
C ALA A 240 -1.32 -16.18 -5.85
N GLU A 241 -2.20 -15.70 -4.97
CA GLU A 241 -2.92 -14.46 -5.23
C GLU A 241 -2.01 -13.23 -5.18
N LYS A 242 -1.07 -13.17 -4.23
CA LYS A 242 -0.07 -12.09 -4.19
C LYS A 242 0.77 -12.07 -5.46
N TYR A 243 1.14 -13.25 -5.98
CA TYR A 243 1.85 -13.37 -7.26
C TYR A 243 1.02 -12.82 -8.42
N ALA A 244 -0.25 -13.21 -8.50
CA ALA A 244 -1.15 -12.69 -9.54
C ALA A 244 -1.33 -11.16 -9.46
N LEU A 245 -1.41 -10.60 -8.25
CA LEU A 245 -1.47 -9.16 -8.02
C LEU A 245 -0.18 -8.46 -8.45
N ALA A 246 0.99 -8.98 -8.08
CA ALA A 246 2.29 -8.44 -8.51
C ALA A 246 2.39 -8.38 -10.04
N ARG A 247 2.01 -9.46 -10.73
CA ARG A 247 2.01 -9.53 -12.20
C ARG A 247 1.00 -8.57 -12.82
N LEU A 248 -0.18 -8.41 -12.21
CA LEU A 248 -1.18 -7.43 -12.64
C LEU A 248 -0.63 -6.00 -12.55
N LEU A 249 -0.01 -5.65 -11.41
CA LEU A 249 0.56 -4.32 -11.19
C LEU A 249 1.77 -4.05 -12.09
N GLN A 250 2.61 -5.06 -12.33
CA GLN A 250 3.71 -4.99 -13.31
C GLN A 250 3.22 -4.59 -14.71
N MET A 251 2.14 -5.23 -15.19
CA MET A 251 1.55 -4.90 -16.51
C MET A 251 0.84 -3.54 -16.53
N GLY A 252 0.30 -3.11 -15.39
CA GLY A 252 -0.35 -1.82 -15.25
C GLY A 252 0.62 -0.63 -15.20
N SER A 253 1.85 -0.84 -14.73
CA SER A 253 2.81 0.25 -14.51
C SER A 253 3.39 0.80 -15.82
N LEU A 254 3.31 2.12 -16.01
CA LEU A 254 4.03 2.84 -17.06
C LEU A 254 5.47 3.20 -16.67
N ASP A 255 5.71 3.32 -15.37
CA ASP A 255 7.03 3.54 -14.80
C ASP A 255 7.84 2.23 -14.88
N PRO A 256 8.98 2.21 -15.62
CA PRO A 256 9.82 1.02 -15.77
C PRO A 256 10.39 0.51 -14.44
N ASP A 257 10.75 1.40 -13.52
CA ASP A 257 11.36 1.03 -12.24
C ASP A 257 10.32 0.40 -11.32
N GLN A 258 9.13 1.00 -11.29
CA GLN A 258 7.97 0.43 -10.60
C GLN A 258 7.56 -0.92 -11.20
N SER A 259 7.57 -1.05 -12.53
CA SER A 259 7.27 -2.32 -13.23
C SER A 259 8.31 -3.39 -12.87
N ALA A 260 9.60 -3.04 -12.89
CA ALA A 260 10.69 -3.94 -12.50
C ALA A 260 10.58 -4.39 -11.04
N ARG A 261 10.19 -3.50 -10.13
CA ARG A 261 9.94 -3.84 -8.73
C ARG A 261 8.82 -4.87 -8.57
N TYR A 262 7.69 -4.68 -9.24
CA TYR A 262 6.61 -5.67 -9.20
C TYR A 262 7.01 -7.00 -9.86
N ALA A 263 7.85 -6.97 -10.89
CA ALA A 263 8.44 -8.17 -11.48
C ALA A 263 9.28 -8.94 -10.44
N TYR A 264 10.15 -8.24 -9.72
CA TYR A 264 10.97 -8.80 -8.66
C TYR A 264 10.11 -9.41 -7.54
N ASP A 265 9.09 -8.69 -7.07
CA ASP A 265 8.19 -9.21 -6.03
C ASP A 265 7.45 -10.48 -6.51
N ALA A 266 7.04 -10.54 -7.78
CA ALA A 266 6.47 -11.74 -8.38
C ALA A 266 7.47 -12.90 -8.43
N GLU A 267 8.74 -12.64 -8.78
CA GLU A 267 9.79 -13.65 -8.80
C GLU A 267 10.07 -14.22 -7.40
N VAL A 268 10.11 -13.37 -6.38
CA VAL A 268 10.27 -13.81 -4.98
C VAL A 268 9.13 -14.73 -4.56
N LEU A 269 7.88 -14.38 -4.88
CA LEU A 269 6.72 -15.21 -4.57
C LEU A 269 6.76 -16.55 -5.33
N ALA A 270 7.24 -16.53 -6.58
CA ALA A 270 7.32 -17.69 -7.45
C ALA A 270 8.24 -18.80 -6.92
N ILE A 271 9.25 -18.49 -6.10
CA ILE A 271 10.21 -19.47 -5.53
C ILE A 271 9.48 -20.61 -4.78
N THR A 272 8.32 -20.30 -4.20
CA THR A 272 7.54 -21.26 -3.39
C THR A 272 6.40 -21.92 -4.15
N MET A 273 6.26 -21.65 -5.46
CA MET A 273 5.14 -22.09 -6.28
C MET A 273 5.55 -23.20 -7.26
N THR A 274 4.60 -24.04 -7.65
CA THR A 274 4.83 -25.01 -8.73
C THR A 274 4.75 -24.32 -10.10
N ALA A 275 5.37 -24.91 -11.13
CA ALA A 275 5.28 -24.40 -12.50
C ALA A 275 3.83 -24.33 -13.01
N ALA A 276 2.97 -25.25 -12.58
CA ALA A 276 1.54 -25.25 -12.94
C ALA A 276 0.79 -24.09 -12.27
N ASP A 277 1.09 -23.79 -11.00
CA ASP A 277 0.51 -22.64 -10.31
C ASP A 277 0.95 -21.32 -10.94
N LEU A 278 2.24 -21.21 -11.26
CA LEU A 278 2.77 -20.03 -11.96
C LEU A 278 2.04 -19.77 -13.27
N ALA A 279 1.93 -20.79 -14.14
CA ALA A 279 1.23 -20.66 -15.41
C ALA A 279 -0.24 -20.23 -15.24
N ARG A 280 -0.94 -20.81 -14.26
CA ARG A 280 -2.33 -20.47 -13.96
C ARG A 280 -2.48 -19.03 -13.49
N GLU A 281 -1.65 -18.57 -12.54
CA GLU A 281 -1.75 -17.22 -12.01
C GLU A 281 -1.28 -16.15 -13.01
N ASP A 282 -0.32 -16.48 -13.88
CA ASP A 282 0.10 -15.61 -15.01
C ASP A 282 -1.05 -15.38 -16.01
N VAL A 283 -1.83 -16.43 -16.31
CA VAL A 283 -3.05 -16.33 -17.13
C VAL A 283 -4.10 -15.50 -16.41
N ARG A 284 -4.31 -15.74 -15.12
CA ARG A 284 -5.26 -14.97 -14.29
C ARG A 284 -4.92 -13.48 -14.28
N ALA A 285 -3.66 -13.12 -14.06
CA ALA A 285 -3.21 -11.74 -14.08
C ALA A 285 -3.48 -11.08 -15.44
N ARG A 286 -3.12 -11.75 -16.54
CA ARG A 286 -3.40 -11.26 -17.92
C ARG A 286 -4.89 -11.09 -18.19
N GLN A 287 -5.71 -12.03 -17.74
CA GLN A 287 -7.15 -11.94 -17.88
C GLN A 287 -7.72 -10.77 -17.07
N MET A 288 -7.27 -10.55 -15.83
CA MET A 288 -7.67 -9.39 -15.03
C MET A 288 -7.28 -8.09 -15.75
N TYR A 289 -6.04 -7.97 -16.21
CA TYR A 289 -5.57 -6.78 -16.93
C TYR A 289 -6.40 -6.50 -18.19
N GLY A 290 -6.60 -7.51 -19.04
CA GLY A 290 -7.34 -7.36 -20.30
C GLY A 290 -8.84 -7.12 -20.10
N THR A 291 -9.48 -7.77 -19.13
CA THR A 291 -10.95 -7.72 -18.97
C THR A 291 -11.42 -6.68 -17.97
N ARG A 292 -10.81 -6.63 -16.77
CA ARG A 292 -11.24 -5.74 -15.69
C ARG A 292 -10.65 -4.34 -15.86
N PHE A 293 -9.37 -4.26 -16.18
CA PHE A 293 -8.64 -3.01 -16.41
C PHE A 293 -8.63 -2.56 -17.87
N ARG A 294 -9.22 -3.36 -18.77
CA ARG A 294 -9.37 -3.07 -20.21
C ARG A 294 -8.05 -2.81 -20.92
N GLY A 295 -6.96 -3.41 -20.44
CA GLY A 295 -5.60 -3.19 -20.91
C GLY A 295 -5.11 -1.74 -20.75
N LYS A 296 -5.79 -0.94 -19.92
CA LYS A 296 -5.36 0.44 -19.67
C LYS A 296 -4.25 0.46 -18.61
N PRO A 297 -3.22 1.29 -18.80
CA PRO A 297 -2.23 1.49 -17.76
C PRO A 297 -2.83 2.10 -16.50
N MET A 298 -2.09 1.95 -15.41
CA MET A 298 -2.33 2.62 -14.15
C MET A 298 -2.08 4.13 -14.32
N PRO A 299 -3.06 4.99 -14.03
CA PRO A 299 -2.84 6.43 -14.04
C PRO A 299 -2.05 6.85 -12.80
N ASP A 300 -1.28 7.94 -12.90
CA ASP A 300 -0.51 8.50 -11.77
C ASP A 300 -1.41 8.83 -10.56
N SER A 301 -2.67 9.22 -10.82
CA SER A 301 -3.65 9.46 -9.76
C SER A 301 -3.97 8.22 -8.92
N ALA A 302 -3.80 7.01 -9.46
CA ALA A 302 -4.00 5.78 -8.68
C ALA A 302 -2.85 5.52 -7.70
N LEU A 303 -1.66 6.07 -7.97
CA LEU A 303 -0.49 5.95 -7.10
C LEU A 303 -0.54 6.93 -5.93
N SER A 304 -1.25 8.06 -6.08
CA SER A 304 -1.30 9.11 -5.07
C SER A 304 -2.56 9.10 -4.19
N GLN A 305 -3.69 8.55 -4.66
CA GLN A 305 -5.01 8.74 -4.04
C GLN A 305 -5.57 7.52 -3.27
N GLY A 306 -4.73 6.66 -2.68
CA GLY A 306 -5.16 5.44 -1.97
C GLY A 306 -6.13 5.73 -0.82
N CYS A 307 -5.58 5.92 0.37
CA CYS A 307 -6.32 6.44 1.52
C CYS A 307 -5.84 7.83 1.96
N GLU A 308 -5.60 8.75 1.02
CA GLU A 308 -5.18 10.12 1.36
C GLU A 308 -6.03 10.70 2.48
N ILE A 309 -5.47 10.76 3.67
CA ILE A 309 -6.02 11.59 4.72
C ILE A 309 -5.55 12.98 4.37
#